data_AF-M6K1S3-F1
#
_entry.id   AF-M6K1S3-F1
#
_cell.length_a   1.000
_cell.length_b   1.000
_cell.length_c   1.000
_cell.angle_alpha   90.00
_cell.angle_beta   90.00
_cell.angle_gamma   90.00
#
_symmetry.space_group_name_H-M   'P 1'
#
loop_
_entity.id
_entity.type
_entity.pdbx_description
1 polymer ?
#
loop_
_entity_poly.entity_id
_entity_poly.type
_entity_poly.pdbx_seq_one_letter_code
_entity_poly.pdbx_strand_id
1 'polypeptide(L)' 'MDEKGENGVGELSSEYNRLQEKFEELELLGALKNPEDLKPAFLNIHPGAGGTESQDWAEMLLRMYTRYFEKKGISIL' A
#
# COMPACT_ATOMS: atom_id res chain seq x y z
N MET A 1 -26.83 18.50 26.52
CA MET A 1 -25.67 17.59 26.53
C MET A 1 -25.22 17.45 25.09
N ASP A 2 -23.93 17.62 24.88
CA ASP A 2 -23.28 18.17 23.67
C ASP A 2 -23.15 17.20 22.48
N GLU A 3 -24.26 16.64 22.01
CA GLU A 3 -24.27 15.67 20.90
C GLU A 3 -23.77 16.24 19.55
N LYS A 4 -23.91 17.56 19.34
CA LYS A 4 -23.40 18.23 18.12
C LYS A 4 -21.90 18.50 18.15
N GLY A 5 -21.30 18.64 19.34
CA GLY A 5 -19.88 18.92 19.49
C GLY A 5 -19.02 17.70 19.18
N GLU A 6 -19.44 16.51 19.63
CA GLU A 6 -18.73 15.25 19.37
C GLU A 6 -18.82 14.82 17.89
N ASN A 7 -19.99 14.93 17.26
CA ASN A 7 -20.16 14.59 15.84
C ASN A 7 -19.33 15.49 14.91
N GLY A 8 -19.25 16.79 15.20
CA GLY A 8 -18.44 17.72 14.40
C GLY A 8 -16.93 17.42 14.48
N VAL A 9 -16.44 17.00 15.65
CA VAL A 9 -15.03 16.60 15.83
C VAL A 9 -14.73 15.27 15.13
N GLY A 10 -15.66 14.31 15.18
CA GLY A 10 -15.52 13.04 14.47
C GLY A 10 -15.48 13.21 12.95
N GLU A 11 -16.41 13.98 12.40
CA GLU A 11 -16.45 14.30 10.96
C GLU A 11 -15.18 15.03 10.51
N LEU A 12 -14.76 16.07 11.25
CA LEU A 12 -13.52 16.79 10.95
C LEU A 12 -12.29 15.89 10.99
N SER A 13 -12.21 14.99 11.97
CA SER A 13 -11.10 14.03 12.07
C SER A 13 -11.09 13.06 10.89
N SER A 14 -12.26 12.62 10.43
CA SER A 14 -12.37 11.73 9.27
C SER A 14 -11.95 12.42 7.97
N GLU A 15 -12.34 13.69 7.77
CA GLU A 15 -11.94 14.48 6.61
C GLU A 15 -10.44 14.82 6.64
N TYR A 16 -9.91 15.12 7.82
CA TYR A 16 -8.46 15.30 8.02
C TYR A 16 -7.68 14.04 7.63
N ASN A 17 -8.09 12.85 8.12
CA ASN A 17 -7.43 11.60 7.78
C ASN A 17 -7.51 11.32 6.27
N ARG A 18 -8.66 11.57 5.64
CA ARG A 18 -8.81 11.41 4.19
C ARG A 18 -7.91 12.36 3.40
N LEU A 19 -7.77 13.60 3.86
CA LEU A 19 -6.87 14.58 3.24
C LEU A 19 -5.41 14.17 3.42
N GLN A 20 -5.04 13.70 4.61
CA GLN A 20 -3.71 13.21 4.92
C GLN A 20 -3.33 12.03 4.02
N GLU A 21 -4.20 11.03 3.89
CA GLU A 21 -3.97 9.88 3.00
C GLU A 21 -3.72 10.31 1.54
N LYS A 22 -4.50 11.27 1.03
CA LYS A 22 -4.29 11.83 -0.32
C LYS A 22 -3.01 12.62 -0.45
N PHE A 23 -2.63 13.35 0.60
CA PHE A 23 -1.39 14.11 0.60
C PHE A 23 -0.17 13.18 0.56
N GLU A 24 -0.19 12.11 1.35
CA GLU A 24 0.86 11.07 1.34
C GLU A 24 0.97 10.39 -0.04
N GLU A 25 -0.17 10.13 -0.70
CA GLU A 25 -0.18 9.61 -2.08
C GLU A 25 0.48 10.58 -3.08
N LEU A 26 0.16 11.87 -2.99
CA LEU A 26 0.76 12.90 -3.85
C LEU A 26 2.25 13.09 -3.57
N GLU A 27 2.67 13.01 -2.31
CA GLU A 27 4.09 13.10 -1.94
C GLU A 27 4.88 11.93 -2.54
N LEU A 28 4.34 10.72 -2.47
CA LEU A 28 4.92 9.54 -3.11
C LEU A 28 5.06 9.76 -4.63
N LEU A 29 3.99 10.20 -5.30
CA LEU A 29 4.02 10.50 -6.74
C LEU A 29 5.04 11.60 -7.08
N GLY A 30 5.21 12.60 -6.22
CA GLY A 30 6.22 13.66 -6.39
C GLY A 30 7.66 13.17 -6.21
N ALA A 31 7.87 12.10 -5.46
CA ALA A 31 9.18 11.46 -5.32
C ALA A 31 9.58 10.63 -6.56
N LEU A 32 8.60 10.15 -7.33
CA LEU A 32 8.78 9.38 -8.56
C LEU A 32 9.10 10.33 -9.74
N LYS A 33 10.39 10.58 -9.97
CA LYS A 33 10.89 11.55 -10.97
C LYS A 33 11.49 10.90 -12.21
N ASN A 34 11.68 9.58 -12.20
CA ASN A 34 12.29 8.89 -13.32
C ASN A 34 11.25 8.51 -14.36
N PRO A 35 11.58 8.54 -15.66
CA PRO A 35 10.68 8.11 -16.73
C PRO A 35 10.19 6.66 -16.60
N GLU A 36 10.91 5.83 -15.85
CA GLU A 36 10.60 4.42 -15.63
C GLU A 36 9.58 4.20 -14.50
N ASP A 37 9.36 5.18 -13.62
CA ASP A 37 8.56 5.00 -12.40
C ASP A 37 7.07 4.77 -12.69
N LEU A 38 6.60 5.18 -13.88
CA LEU A 38 5.23 4.96 -14.35
C LEU A 38 5.05 3.65 -15.12
N LYS A 39 6.13 2.89 -15.35
CA LYS A 39 6.06 1.65 -16.11
C LYS A 39 5.68 0.47 -15.22
N PRO A 40 5.06 -0.59 -15.78
CA PRO A 40 4.84 -1.83 -15.06
C PRO A 40 6.16 -2.40 -14.52
N ALA A 41 6.13 -2.89 -13.29
CA ALA A 41 7.28 -3.52 -12.64
C ALA A 41 7.17 -5.04 -12.66
N PHE A 42 8.32 -5.71 -12.80
CA PHE A 42 8.43 -7.15 -12.58
C PHE A 42 8.89 -7.43 -11.15
N LEU A 43 8.10 -8.17 -10.38
CA LEU A 43 8.47 -8.63 -9.05
C LEU A 43 8.88 -10.10 -9.11
N ASN A 44 10.17 -10.38 -8.88
CA ASN A 44 10.69 -11.73 -8.77
C ASN A 44 11.11 -12.00 -7.33
N ILE A 45 10.60 -13.08 -6.74
CA ILE A 45 10.97 -13.53 -5.39
C ILE A 45 11.74 -14.83 -5.53
N HIS A 46 13.00 -14.81 -5.13
CA HIS A 46 13.86 -16.00 -5.12
C HIS A 46 14.07 -16.47 -3.69
N PRO A 47 13.81 -17.75 -3.38
CA PRO A 47 14.11 -18.30 -2.06
C PRO A 47 15.63 -18.30 -1.84
N GLY A 48 16.04 -17.92 -0.62
CA GLY A 48 17.44 -17.92 -0.21
C GLY A 48 17.98 -19.33 0.08
N ALA A 49 19.16 -19.37 0.70
CA ALA A 49 19.72 -20.62 1.21
C ALA A 49 18.89 -21.13 2.40
N GLY A 50 18.46 -22.40 2.35
CA GLY A 50 17.62 -23.00 3.39
C GLY A 50 16.66 -24.10 2.91
N GLY A 51 16.66 -24.41 1.60
CA GLY A 51 15.85 -25.50 1.06
C GLY A 51 14.35 -25.20 1.18
N THR A 52 13.57 -26.16 1.69
CA THR A 52 12.11 -26.06 1.80
C THR A 52 11.64 -24.87 2.64
N GLU A 53 12.27 -24.59 3.77
CA GLU A 53 11.84 -23.48 4.65
C GLU A 53 11.97 -22.12 3.94
N SER A 54 13.02 -21.95 3.14
CA SER A 54 13.19 -20.75 2.32
C SER A 54 12.17 -20.65 1.19
N GLN A 55 11.72 -21.79 0.65
CA GLN A 55 10.66 -21.84 -0.36
C GLN A 55 9.31 -21.47 0.24
N ASP A 56 8.96 -22.05 1.38
CA ASP A 56 7.72 -21.74 2.10
C ASP A 56 7.65 -20.24 2.45
N TRP A 57 8.78 -19.66 2.87
CA TRP A 57 8.84 -18.23 3.15
C TRP A 57 8.70 -17.37 1.89
N ALA A 58 9.33 -17.76 0.78
CA ALA A 58 9.16 -17.07 -0.50
C ALA A 58 7.69 -17.11 -0.96
N GLU A 59 7.00 -18.23 -0.77
CA GLU A 59 5.56 -18.36 -1.06
C GLU A 59 4.71 -17.46 -0.14
N MET A 60 5.06 -17.36 1.15
CA MET A 60 4.39 -16.43 2.07
C MET A 60 4.53 -14.97 1.62
N LEU A 61 5.72 -14.57 1.16
CA LEU A 61 5.96 -13.22 0.63
C LEU A 61 5.19 -12.99 -0.66
N LEU A 62 5.17 -13.96 -1.57
CA LEU A 62 4.38 -13.86 -2.80
C LEU A 62 2.91 -13.61 -2.48
N ARG A 63 2.33 -14.41 -1.59
CA ARG A 63 0.93 -14.24 -1.14
C ARG A 63 0.69 -12.87 -0.49
N MET A 64 1.64 -12.37 0.28
CA MET A 64 1.54 -11.05 0.90
C MET A 64 1.47 -9.94 -0.16
N TYR A 65 2.38 -9.97 -1.14
CA TYR A 65 2.42 -8.96 -2.20
C TYR A 65 1.21 -9.05 -3.13
N THR A 66 0.74 -10.24 -3.48
CA THR A 66 -0.51 -10.43 -4.24
C THR A 66 -1.68 -9.72 -3.56
N ARG A 67 -1.91 -9.98 -2.27
CA ARG A 67 -2.98 -9.34 -1.49
C ARG A 67 -2.81 -7.82 -1.39
N TYR A 68 -1.57 -7.34 -1.26
CA TYR A 68 -1.28 -5.92 -1.24
C TYR A 68 -1.65 -5.25 -2.56
N PHE A 69 -1.26 -5.84 -3.70
CA PHE A 69 -1.57 -5.31 -5.03
C PHE A 69 -3.07 -5.34 -5.32
N GLU A 70 -3.77 -6.43 -4.98
CA GLU A 70 -5.23 -6.52 -5.06
C GLU A 70 -5.91 -5.40 -4.25
N LYS A 71 -5.48 -5.19 -3.00
CA LYS A 71 -6.03 -4.12 -2.13
C LYS A 71 -5.77 -2.72 -2.69
N LYS A 72 -4.65 -2.51 -3.37
CA LYS A 72 -4.29 -1.24 -4.02
C LYS A 72 -4.91 -1.07 -5.41
N GLY A 73 -5.66 -2.06 -5.92
CA GLY A 73 -6.22 -2.02 -7.26
C GLY A 73 -5.19 -2.13 -8.39
N ILE A 74 -4.00 -2.64 -8.08
CA ILE A 74 -2.93 -2.84 -9.05
C ILE A 74 -3.16 -4.18 -9.75
N SER A 75 -3.24 -4.16 -11.08
CA SER A 75 -3.41 -5.38 -11.88
C SER A 75 -2.16 -6.25 -11.82
N ILE A 76 -2.36 -7.54 -11.55
CA ILE A 76 -1.32 -8.57 -11.63
C ILE A 76 -1.51 -9.29 -12.97
N LEU A 77 -0.45 -9.42 -13.76
CA LEU A 77 -0.43 -10.11 -15.05
C LEU A 77 -0.06 -11.60 -14.89
#